data_AF-W4FEB3-F1
#
_entry.id   AF-W4FEB3-F1
#
_cell.length_a   1.000
_cell.length_b   1.000
_cell.length_c   1.000
_cell.angle_alpha   90.00
_cell.angle_beta   90.00
_cell.angle_gamma   90.00
#
_symmetry.space_group_name_H-M   'P 1'
#
loop_
_entity.id
_entity.type
_entity.pdbx_description
1 polymer ?
#
loop_
_entity_poly.entity_id
_entity_poly.type
_entity_poly.pdbx_seq_one_letter_code
_entity_poly.pdbx_strand_id
1 'polypeptide(L)'
;MFTRTGVGKLTLIDHVITTIGVVKMASMTRMHYLPEHVDMSKVQASRLYLRQLNPHVEIETLHCNINDELDAEILLDVLQDCKLDQSSTADKPNRHHANHGTSTHMQFRLPMDAIICCVDNSMARSRVNQIALKLSIPLIDVTLSPCSSFITVQTILPGYSACMHCHWNDKYEAEAMVADAVSRQCPATLPQCELIAAGLVSQSTINFALRLLLEFGDQIPFYRLNCLDMDISTFWFKPNHECSEPMCKLKQAEYQLDVEKKQELDTQALQRAQAHDDDDVIHES
;
A
#
# COMPACT_ATOMS: atom_id res chain seq x y z
N MET A 1 -10.02 8.80 -4.52
CA MET A 1 -10.60 7.75 -5.39
C MET A 1 -11.21 6.63 -4.57
N PHE A 2 -10.46 6.04 -3.63
CA PHE A 2 -10.94 4.93 -2.77
C PHE A 2 -12.27 5.15 -2.04
N THR A 3 -12.52 6.38 -1.56
CA THR A 3 -13.81 6.72 -0.94
C THR A 3 -15.00 6.53 -1.89
N ARG A 4 -14.82 6.82 -3.18
CA ARG A 4 -15.86 6.59 -4.20
C ARG A 4 -15.99 5.12 -4.58
N THR A 5 -14.91 4.34 -4.50
CA THR A 5 -14.97 2.89 -4.73
C THR A 5 -15.52 2.14 -3.52
N GLY A 6 -15.80 2.81 -2.40
CA GLY A 6 -16.47 2.23 -1.24
C GLY A 6 -15.56 1.39 -0.35
N VAL A 7 -14.29 1.77 -0.21
CA VAL A 7 -13.39 1.15 0.78
C VAL A 7 -13.98 1.25 2.19
N GLY A 8 -13.82 0.22 3.03
CA GLY A 8 -14.43 0.21 4.38
C GLY A 8 -13.87 1.30 5.30
N LYS A 9 -12.55 1.41 5.37
CA LYS A 9 -11.85 2.34 6.27
C LYS A 9 -10.64 2.98 5.57
N LEU A 10 -10.41 4.26 5.85
CA LEU A 10 -9.24 5.02 5.44
C LEU A 10 -8.63 5.74 6.64
N THR A 11 -7.34 5.50 6.88
CA THR A 11 -6.56 6.26 7.86
C THR A 11 -5.65 7.23 7.12
N LEU A 12 -5.88 8.53 7.31
CA LEU A 12 -5.09 9.60 6.69
C LEU A 12 -4.00 10.06 7.65
N ILE A 13 -2.75 9.99 7.21
CA ILE A 13 -1.59 10.43 7.99
C ILE A 13 -0.91 11.56 7.22
N ASP A 14 -0.72 12.70 7.89
CA ASP A 14 0.12 13.79 7.40
C ASP A 14 0.72 14.54 8.60
N HIS A 15 1.83 15.23 8.36
CA HIS A 15 2.50 16.03 9.37
C HIS A 15 1.66 17.23 9.79
N VAL A 16 1.65 17.52 11.09
CA VAL A 16 1.09 18.77 11.65
C VAL A 16 2.23 19.67 12.05
N ILE A 17 2.82 20.34 11.07
CA ILE A 17 3.52 21.59 11.38
C ILE A 17 2.53 22.70 11.08
N THR A 18 2.21 23.53 12.07
CA THR A 18 1.25 24.65 12.01
C THR A 18 1.50 25.65 10.88
N THR A 19 2.67 25.61 10.24
CA THR A 19 3.03 26.41 9.06
C THR A 19 3.14 25.64 7.74
N ILE A 20 3.17 24.31 7.72
CA ILE A 20 3.38 23.46 6.51
C ILE A 20 2.25 22.43 6.29
N GLY A 21 1.66 21.91 7.37
CA GLY A 21 0.59 20.92 7.39
C GLY A 21 -0.83 21.50 7.27
N VAL A 22 -0.97 22.81 7.12
CA VAL A 22 -2.24 23.48 6.86
C VAL A 22 -2.48 23.68 5.37
N VAL A 23 -3.74 23.71 4.97
CA VAL A 23 -4.15 24.06 3.62
C VAL A 23 -3.90 25.54 3.41
N LYS A 24 -3.11 25.89 2.39
CA LYS A 24 -2.82 27.28 2.01
C LYS A 24 -3.64 27.65 0.78
N MET A 25 -3.80 28.95 0.52
CA MET A 25 -4.36 29.41 -0.75
C MET A 25 -3.59 28.89 -1.98
N ALA A 26 -2.26 28.75 -1.86
CA ALA A 26 -1.44 28.14 -2.90
C ALA A 26 -1.80 26.65 -3.19
N SER A 27 -2.44 25.97 -2.25
CA SER A 27 -2.89 24.59 -2.39
C SER A 27 -4.18 24.44 -3.19
N MET A 28 -4.84 25.55 -3.58
CA MET A 28 -6.07 25.53 -4.40
C MET A 28 -5.84 25.09 -5.84
N THR A 29 -4.59 24.96 -6.27
CA THR A 29 -4.26 24.27 -7.52
C THR A 29 -4.59 22.78 -7.41
N ARG A 30 -4.57 22.20 -6.21
CA ARG A 30 -4.93 20.79 -5.98
C ARG A 30 -6.44 20.62 -5.94
N MET A 31 -6.94 19.58 -6.60
CA MET A 31 -8.37 19.47 -6.94
C MET A 31 -9.32 19.19 -5.76
N HIS A 32 -8.84 18.68 -4.62
CA HIS A 32 -9.73 18.28 -3.51
C HIS A 32 -9.86 19.31 -2.39
N TYR A 33 -9.03 20.35 -2.37
CA TYR A 33 -9.16 21.43 -1.38
C TYR A 33 -10.09 22.52 -1.90
N LEU A 34 -10.85 23.10 -0.99
CA LEU A 34 -11.79 24.20 -1.24
C LEU A 34 -11.29 25.45 -0.51
N PRO A 35 -11.69 26.68 -0.94
CA PRO A 35 -11.28 27.91 -0.26
C PRO A 35 -11.65 27.95 1.23
N GLU A 36 -12.75 27.29 1.61
CA GLU A 36 -13.18 27.16 3.02
C GLU A 36 -12.28 26.27 3.87
N HIS A 37 -11.41 25.45 3.25
CA HIS A 37 -10.48 24.58 3.96
C HIS A 37 -9.18 25.28 4.35
N VAL A 38 -8.96 26.52 3.93
CA VAL A 38 -7.74 27.27 4.26
C VAL A 38 -7.59 27.37 5.78
N ASP A 39 -6.34 27.24 6.24
CA ASP A 39 -5.95 27.19 7.66
C ASP A 39 -6.39 25.94 8.44
N MET A 40 -7.17 25.03 7.84
CA MET A 40 -7.38 23.69 8.38
C MET A 40 -6.15 22.82 8.15
N SER A 41 -5.95 21.81 9.00
CA SER A 41 -4.95 20.77 8.68
C SER A 41 -5.37 19.99 7.42
N LYS A 42 -4.38 19.57 6.63
CA LYS A 42 -4.60 18.83 5.37
C LYS A 42 -5.46 17.59 5.56
N VAL A 43 -5.22 16.81 6.63
CA VAL A 43 -5.99 15.58 6.90
C VAL A 43 -7.40 15.88 7.39
N GLN A 44 -7.64 16.96 8.14
CA GLN A 44 -8.99 17.35 8.55
C GLN A 44 -9.80 17.88 7.36
N ALA A 45 -9.22 18.76 6.54
CA ALA A 45 -9.83 19.24 5.31
C ALA A 45 -10.19 18.08 4.37
N SER A 46 -9.26 17.13 4.19
CA SER A 46 -9.49 15.93 3.40
C SER A 46 -10.59 15.07 4.00
N ARG A 47 -10.62 14.86 5.32
CA ARG A 47 -11.70 14.11 5.98
C ARG A 47 -13.08 14.73 5.77
N LEU A 48 -13.21 16.05 5.88
CA LEU A 48 -14.48 16.75 5.64
C LEU A 48 -14.96 16.52 4.21
N TYR A 49 -14.07 16.73 3.23
CA TYR A 49 -14.36 16.51 1.82
C TYR A 49 -14.75 15.05 1.51
N LEU A 50 -13.97 14.09 2.01
CA LEU A 50 -14.20 12.67 1.75
C LEU A 50 -15.49 12.16 2.41
N ARG A 51 -15.86 12.67 3.60
CA ARG A 51 -17.14 12.34 4.24
C ARG A 51 -18.34 12.83 3.45
N GLN A 52 -18.25 13.98 2.79
CA GLN A 52 -19.29 14.46 1.90
C GLN A 52 -19.44 13.55 0.67
N LEU A 53 -18.35 12.96 0.18
CA LEU A 53 -18.38 12.06 -0.97
C LEU A 53 -19.01 10.70 -0.66
N ASN A 54 -18.68 10.11 0.49
CA ASN A 54 -19.28 8.85 0.91
C ASN A 54 -19.28 8.73 2.45
N PRO A 55 -20.45 8.88 3.10
CA PRO A 55 -20.55 8.84 4.56
C PRO A 55 -20.37 7.44 5.16
N HIS A 56 -20.40 6.39 4.33
CA HIS A 56 -20.25 5.00 4.78
C HIS A 56 -18.78 4.57 4.94
N VAL A 57 -17.84 5.34 4.40
CA VAL A 57 -16.41 5.07 4.53
C VAL A 57 -15.95 5.61 5.88
N GLU A 58 -15.41 4.75 6.73
CA GLU A 58 -14.80 5.17 7.99
C GLU A 58 -13.52 5.95 7.69
N ILE A 59 -13.40 7.18 8.20
CA ILE A 59 -12.23 8.03 7.96
C ILE A 59 -11.65 8.47 9.29
N GLU A 60 -10.43 8.01 9.55
CA GLU A 60 -9.59 8.39 10.67
C GLU A 60 -8.46 9.30 10.19
N THR A 61 -8.02 10.18 11.07
CA THR A 61 -6.96 11.15 10.78
C THR A 61 -5.95 11.10 11.90
N LEU A 62 -4.70 10.85 11.54
CA LEU A 62 -3.57 10.85 12.45
C LEU A 62 -2.63 11.98 12.07
N HIS A 63 -2.23 12.71 13.09
CA HIS A 63 -1.33 13.84 12.99
C HIS A 63 0.03 13.38 13.45
N CYS A 64 0.88 12.99 12.50
CA CYS A 64 2.15 12.32 12.78
C CYS A 64 3.18 12.81 11.76
N ASN A 65 4.32 13.29 12.26
CA ASN A 65 5.49 13.52 11.43
C ASN A 65 6.28 12.22 11.32
N ILE A 66 6.13 11.52 10.19
CA ILE A 66 6.86 10.27 9.91
C ILE A 66 8.38 10.43 10.02
N ASN A 67 8.90 11.66 9.90
CA ASN A 67 10.33 11.91 10.03
C ASN A 67 10.82 12.04 11.47
N ASP A 68 9.92 12.23 12.43
CA ASP A 68 10.23 12.24 13.85
C ASP A 68 10.17 10.79 14.38
N GLU A 69 11.18 10.40 15.17
CA GLU A 69 11.32 9.02 15.62
C GLU A 69 10.20 8.62 16.59
N LEU A 70 9.80 9.53 17.48
CA LEU A 70 8.74 9.28 18.46
C LEU A 70 7.38 9.14 17.77
N ASP A 71 7.09 10.03 16.82
CA ASP A 71 5.87 9.95 16.01
C ASP A 71 5.83 8.68 15.15
N ALA A 72 6.98 8.21 14.65
CA ALA A 72 7.07 6.97 13.88
C ALA A 72 6.87 5.72 14.76
N GLU A 73 7.34 5.73 16.00
CA GLU A 73 7.05 4.67 16.99
C GLU A 73 5.57 4.65 17.36
N ILE A 74 4.97 5.81 17.64
CA ILE A 74 3.52 5.91 17.90
C ILE A 74 2.73 5.40 16.69
N LEU A 75 3.16 5.72 15.46
CA LEU A 75 2.53 5.19 14.27
C LEU A 75 2.65 3.67 14.20
N LEU A 76 3.82 3.10 14.51
CA LEU A 76 4.00 1.65 14.58
C LEU A 76 3.06 1.01 15.61
N ASP A 77 2.92 1.61 16.78
CA ASP A 77 2.05 1.12 17.85
C ASP A 77 0.58 1.20 17.43
N VAL A 78 0.13 2.32 16.87
CA VAL A 78 -1.25 2.46 16.35
C VAL A 78 -1.54 1.42 15.25
N LEU A 79 -0.57 1.21 14.35
CA LEU A 79 -0.66 0.17 13.33
C LEU A 79 -0.62 -1.24 13.92
N GLN A 80 0.00 -1.46 15.08
CA GLN A 80 0.05 -2.75 15.76
C GLN A 80 -1.16 -3.01 16.66
N ASP A 81 -1.69 -2.02 17.36
CA ASP A 81 -2.84 -2.15 18.25
C ASP A 81 -4.11 -2.47 17.47
N CYS A 82 -4.22 -1.97 16.24
CA CYS A 82 -5.24 -2.42 15.31
C CYS A 82 -5.17 -3.95 15.06
N LYS A 83 -4.03 -4.64 15.30
CA LYS A 83 -3.91 -6.13 15.25
C LYS A 83 -4.65 -6.78 16.42
N LEU A 84 -4.70 -6.14 17.59
CA LEU A 84 -5.19 -6.73 18.83
C LEU A 84 -6.72 -6.61 18.97
N ASP A 85 -7.31 -5.49 18.55
CA ASP A 85 -8.76 -5.27 18.67
C ASP A 85 -9.62 -6.22 17.81
N GLN A 86 -9.05 -6.85 16.78
CA GLN A 86 -9.75 -7.87 15.99
C GLN A 86 -9.62 -9.29 16.55
N SER A 87 -8.77 -9.49 17.57
CA SER A 87 -8.62 -10.79 18.26
C SER A 87 -9.62 -11.01 19.40
N SER A 88 -10.35 -9.97 19.83
CA SER A 88 -11.22 -9.99 21.01
C SER A 88 -12.73 -9.99 20.71
N THR A 89 -13.16 -9.91 19.45
CA THR A 89 -14.60 -10.01 19.08
C THR A 89 -15.03 -11.40 18.58
N ALA A 90 -14.17 -12.41 18.69
CA ALA A 90 -14.53 -13.80 18.44
C ALA A 90 -15.14 -14.47 19.69
N ASP A 91 -16.24 -13.94 20.22
CA ASP A 91 -17.15 -14.76 21.05
C ASP A 91 -18.53 -14.13 21.21
N LYS A 92 -19.51 -14.68 20.48
CA LYS A 92 -20.92 -14.80 20.89
C LYS A 92 -21.65 -15.74 19.91
N PRO A 93 -22.04 -16.95 20.34
CA PRO A 93 -22.81 -17.87 19.51
C PRO A 93 -24.32 -17.58 19.67
N ASN A 94 -25.01 -17.29 18.56
CA ASN A 94 -26.36 -17.82 18.23
C ASN A 94 -27.05 -17.00 17.13
N ARG A 95 -27.26 -17.62 15.95
CA ARG A 95 -28.62 -17.96 15.46
C ARG A 95 -28.56 -18.78 14.16
N HIS A 96 -29.51 -19.70 14.10
CA HIS A 96 -29.69 -20.84 13.20
C HIS A 96 -29.89 -20.55 11.70
N HIS A 97 -29.38 -21.51 10.89
CA HIS A 97 -29.77 -21.96 9.53
C HIS A 97 -29.76 -20.92 8.38
N ALA A 98 -29.19 -21.17 7.20
CA ALA A 98 -29.10 -22.41 6.42
C ALA A 98 -27.89 -22.45 5.45
N ASN A 99 -27.53 -23.68 5.07
CA ASN A 99 -26.45 -24.07 4.15
C ASN A 99 -26.56 -23.46 2.74
N HIS A 100 -25.46 -22.88 2.24
CA HIS A 100 -24.95 -23.15 0.89
C HIS A 100 -23.53 -22.57 0.71
N GLY A 101 -22.61 -23.41 0.22
CA GLY A 101 -21.42 -22.98 -0.52
C GLY A 101 -20.18 -22.64 0.32
N THR A 102 -19.16 -23.48 0.19
CA THR A 102 -17.76 -23.25 0.55
C THR A 102 -17.27 -21.84 0.17
N SER A 103 -17.33 -20.91 1.12
CA SER A 103 -16.55 -19.68 1.08
C SER A 103 -15.45 -19.84 2.11
N THR A 104 -14.24 -20.09 1.61
CA THR A 104 -12.99 -19.90 2.34
C THR A 104 -12.95 -18.45 2.80
N HIS A 105 -13.48 -18.19 3.99
CA HIS A 105 -13.47 -16.89 4.61
C HIS A 105 -12.00 -16.57 4.92
N MET A 106 -11.34 -15.90 3.98
CA MET A 106 -9.96 -15.46 4.10
C MET A 106 -9.91 -14.47 5.27
N GLN A 107 -9.44 -14.94 6.42
CA GLN A 107 -9.24 -14.10 7.59
C GLN A 107 -8.19 -13.05 7.21
N PHE A 108 -8.60 -11.79 7.08
CA PHE A 108 -7.69 -10.66 6.99
C PHE A 108 -6.86 -10.63 8.28
N ARG A 109 -5.65 -11.18 8.23
CA ARG A 109 -4.75 -11.35 9.38
C ARG A 109 -3.97 -10.08 9.73
N LEU A 110 -4.28 -8.95 9.08
CA LEU A 110 -3.61 -7.68 9.30
C LEU A 110 -4.63 -6.56 9.59
N PRO A 111 -4.29 -5.60 10.45
CA PRO A 111 -5.12 -4.44 10.81
C PRO A 111 -5.42 -3.51 9.64
N MET A 112 -4.54 -3.55 8.64
CA MET A 112 -4.60 -2.77 7.43
C MET A 112 -4.18 -3.65 6.25
N ASP A 113 -4.92 -3.52 5.15
CA ASP A 113 -4.71 -4.33 3.95
C ASP A 113 -3.52 -3.85 3.10
N ALA A 114 -3.28 -2.53 3.08
CA ALA A 114 -2.19 -1.92 2.33
C ALA A 114 -1.88 -0.51 2.86
N ILE A 115 -0.63 -0.09 2.68
CA ILE A 115 -0.16 1.28 2.89
C ILE A 115 -0.01 1.95 1.53
N ILE A 116 -0.48 3.19 1.41
CA ILE A 116 -0.28 4.01 0.21
C ILE A 116 0.61 5.19 0.57
N CYS A 117 1.79 5.25 -0.02
CA CYS A 117 2.78 6.27 0.25
C CYS A 117 2.76 7.35 -0.84
N CYS A 118 2.28 8.54 -0.46
CA CYS A 118 2.19 9.72 -1.32
C CYS A 118 3.03 10.88 -0.78
N VAL A 119 4.10 10.58 -0.03
CA VAL A 119 4.95 11.61 0.59
C VAL A 119 5.99 12.13 -0.41
N ASP A 120 6.37 13.39 -0.26
CA ASP A 120 7.20 14.14 -1.22
C ASP A 120 8.70 14.14 -0.91
N ASN A 121 9.13 13.43 0.13
CA ASN A 121 10.51 13.40 0.60
C ASN A 121 11.05 11.97 0.62
N SER A 122 12.27 11.78 0.11
CA SER A 122 12.97 10.49 0.12
C SER A 122 13.13 9.89 1.52
N MET A 123 13.42 10.71 2.53
CA MET A 123 13.61 10.25 3.91
C MET A 123 12.31 9.70 4.52
N ALA A 124 11.18 10.35 4.25
CA ALA A 124 9.88 9.89 4.71
C ALA A 124 9.49 8.57 4.01
N ARG A 125 9.74 8.48 2.69
CA ARG A 125 9.53 7.24 1.91
C ARG A 125 10.34 6.07 2.47
N SER A 126 11.63 6.30 2.78
CA SER A 126 12.50 5.30 3.39
C SER A 126 11.95 4.77 4.72
N ARG A 127 11.46 5.66 5.60
CA ARG A 127 10.83 5.28 6.87
C ARG A 127 9.53 4.50 6.69
N VAL A 128 8.64 4.93 5.78
CA VAL A 128 7.41 4.18 5.46
C VAL A 128 7.75 2.79 4.93
N ASN A 129 8.78 2.66 4.09
CA ASN A 129 9.25 1.37 3.62
C ASN A 129 9.74 0.48 4.77
N GLN A 130 10.48 1.02 5.75
CA GLN A 130 10.88 0.26 6.93
C GLN A 130 9.68 -0.19 7.78
N ILE A 131 8.70 0.69 7.99
CA ILE A 131 7.46 0.37 8.73
C ILE A 131 6.71 -0.76 8.01
N ALA A 132 6.53 -0.65 6.70
CA ALA A 132 5.85 -1.66 5.89
C ALA A 132 6.56 -3.02 5.94
N LEU A 133 7.90 -3.03 5.85
CA LEU A 133 8.70 -4.26 5.98
C LEU A 133 8.61 -4.87 7.39
N LYS A 134 8.66 -4.06 8.45
CA LYS A 134 8.56 -4.52 9.84
C LYS A 134 7.19 -5.16 10.13
N LEU A 135 6.12 -4.57 9.62
CA LEU A 135 4.76 -5.05 9.86
C LEU A 135 4.29 -6.12 8.86
N SER A 136 5.10 -6.42 7.84
CA SER A 136 4.74 -7.26 6.69
C SER A 136 3.49 -6.77 5.96
N ILE A 137 3.32 -5.45 5.83
CA ILE A 137 2.17 -4.84 5.15
C ILE A 137 2.58 -4.46 3.72
N PRO A 138 1.76 -4.78 2.70
CA PRO A 138 1.94 -4.31 1.33
C PRO A 138 2.00 -2.78 1.25
N LEU A 139 2.91 -2.26 0.44
CA LEU A 139 3.12 -0.82 0.27
C LEU A 139 3.02 -0.44 -1.21
N ILE A 140 2.16 0.51 -1.54
CA ILE A 140 2.08 1.12 -2.88
C ILE A 140 2.67 2.53 -2.76
N ASP A 141 3.85 2.73 -3.34
CA ASP A 141 4.49 4.04 -3.43
C ASP A 141 4.12 4.74 -4.73
N VAL A 142 3.89 6.05 -4.64
CA VAL A 142 3.79 6.93 -5.78
C VAL A 142 4.76 8.08 -5.64
N THR A 143 5.56 8.26 -6.68
CA THR A 143 6.51 9.35 -6.78
C THR A 143 6.23 10.15 -8.05
N LEU A 144 6.12 11.47 -7.90
CA LEU A 144 6.15 12.43 -9.00
C LEU A 144 7.54 13.04 -9.07
N SER A 145 8.10 13.16 -10.26
CA SER A 145 9.33 13.94 -10.42
C SER A 145 9.07 15.41 -10.06
N PRO A 146 10.08 16.18 -9.59
CA PRO A 146 9.88 17.57 -9.16
C PRO A 146 9.27 18.49 -10.22
N CYS A 147 9.52 18.17 -11.50
CA CYS A 147 8.99 18.90 -12.65
C CYS A 147 7.70 18.26 -13.23
N SER A 148 7.11 17.27 -12.55
CA SER A 148 5.95 16.49 -13.02
C SER A 148 6.14 15.86 -14.41
N SER A 149 7.39 15.56 -14.79
CA SER A 149 7.75 14.95 -16.07
C SER A 149 7.58 13.43 -16.08
N PHE A 150 7.70 12.78 -14.92
CA PHE A 150 7.50 11.35 -14.76
C PHE A 150 6.66 11.06 -13.53
N ILE A 151 5.83 10.03 -13.63
CA ILE A 151 5.10 9.42 -12.51
C ILE A 151 5.59 7.98 -12.40
N THR A 152 5.97 7.57 -11.20
CA THR A 152 6.31 6.17 -10.91
C THR A 152 5.40 5.63 -9.83
N VAL A 153 4.83 4.45 -10.07
CA VAL A 153 4.04 3.71 -9.08
C VAL A 153 4.72 2.37 -8.84
N GLN A 154 5.14 2.13 -7.60
CA GLN A 154 5.81 0.90 -7.20
C GLN A 154 4.96 0.16 -6.18
N THR A 155 4.63 -1.10 -6.46
CA THR A 155 4.04 -1.98 -5.44
C THR A 155 5.13 -2.83 -4.80
N ILE A 156 5.22 -2.74 -3.49
CA ILE A 156 6.20 -3.39 -2.65
C ILE A 156 5.46 -4.44 -1.82
N LEU A 157 5.76 -5.70 -2.08
CA LEU A 157 5.32 -6.83 -1.29
C LEU A 157 6.52 -7.32 -0.49
N PRO A 158 6.54 -7.14 0.84
CA PRO A 158 7.64 -7.55 1.68
C PRO A 158 8.06 -9.00 1.41
N GLY A 159 9.31 -9.20 0.98
CA GLY A 159 9.88 -10.52 0.68
C GLY A 159 9.66 -11.04 -0.74
N TYR A 160 8.60 -10.63 -1.43
CA TYR A 160 8.30 -11.09 -2.80
C TYR A 160 8.77 -10.14 -3.90
N SER A 161 8.64 -8.83 -3.69
CA SER A 161 9.09 -7.82 -4.66
C SER A 161 10.20 -6.94 -4.09
N ALA A 162 10.92 -6.24 -4.97
CA ALA A 162 11.94 -5.29 -4.57
C ALA A 162 11.36 -4.17 -3.68
N CYS A 163 11.97 -3.98 -2.50
CA CYS A 163 11.69 -2.81 -1.65
C CYS A 163 12.33 -1.55 -2.23
N MET A 164 12.05 -0.37 -1.64
CA MET A 164 12.63 0.90 -2.11
C MET A 164 14.17 0.87 -2.09
N HIS A 165 14.76 0.24 -1.07
CA HIS A 165 16.21 0.18 -0.90
C HIS A 165 16.90 -0.90 -1.76
N CYS A 166 16.16 -1.79 -2.41
CA CYS A 166 16.76 -2.83 -3.27
C CYS A 166 17.48 -2.23 -4.48
N HIS A 167 17.01 -1.08 -4.97
CA HIS A 167 17.58 -0.38 -6.12
C HIS A 167 18.39 0.86 -5.72
N TRP A 168 18.54 1.12 -4.41
CA TRP A 168 19.23 2.29 -3.92
C TRP A 168 20.73 2.13 -4.12
N ASN A 169 21.33 3.08 -4.84
CA ASN A 169 22.76 3.16 -5.07
C ASN A 169 23.19 4.64 -4.99
N ASP A 170 24.51 4.89 -4.94
CA ASP A 170 25.07 6.23 -4.79
C ASP A 170 24.54 7.22 -5.85
N LYS A 171 24.29 6.74 -7.07
CA LYS A 171 23.73 7.55 -8.14
C LYS A 171 22.27 7.94 -7.86
N TYR A 172 21.45 6.99 -7.44
CA TYR A 172 20.06 7.22 -7.07
C TYR A 172 19.97 8.15 -5.87
N GLU A 173 20.85 8.01 -4.89
CA GLU A 173 20.91 8.88 -3.72
C GLU A 173 21.20 10.33 -4.12
N ALA A 174 22.21 10.55 -4.97
CA ALA A 174 22.51 11.88 -5.49
C ALA A 174 21.34 12.48 -6.28
N GLU A 175 20.68 11.68 -7.13
CA GLU A 175 19.48 12.12 -7.88
C GLU A 175 18.32 12.45 -6.93
N ALA A 176 18.09 11.64 -5.89
CA ALA A 176 17.05 11.87 -4.88
C ALA A 176 17.31 13.15 -4.08
N MET A 177 18.56 13.42 -3.67
CA MET A 177 18.94 14.65 -2.98
C MET A 177 18.67 15.89 -3.84
N VAL A 178 19.03 15.84 -5.12
CA VAL A 178 18.74 16.91 -6.08
C VAL A 178 17.23 17.07 -6.26
N ALA A 179 16.49 15.98 -6.41
CA ALA A 179 15.05 16.02 -6.58
C ALA A 179 14.34 16.64 -5.37
N ASP A 180 14.73 16.24 -4.15
CA ASP A 180 14.19 16.80 -2.91
C ASP A 180 14.52 18.30 -2.77
N ALA A 181 15.73 18.72 -3.16
CA ALA A 181 16.12 20.13 -3.15
C ALA A 181 15.30 20.96 -4.15
N VAL A 182 15.11 20.46 -5.38
CA VAL A 182 14.28 21.12 -6.41
C VAL A 182 12.83 21.19 -5.96
N SER A 183 12.29 20.09 -5.40
CA SER A 183 10.91 20.03 -4.89
C SER A 183 10.65 21.09 -3.81
N ARG A 184 11.63 21.35 -2.92
CA ARG A 184 11.51 22.41 -1.90
C ARG A 184 11.57 23.83 -2.46
N GLN A 185 12.36 24.07 -3.50
CA GLN A 185 12.56 25.41 -4.05
C GLN A 185 11.52 25.80 -5.10
N CYS A 186 11.13 24.86 -5.97
CA CYS A 186 10.24 25.10 -7.09
C CYS A 186 9.40 23.84 -7.38
N PRO A 187 8.40 23.51 -6.55
CA PRO A 187 7.53 22.38 -6.81
C PRO A 187 6.62 22.69 -8.01
N ALA A 188 6.83 22.02 -9.15
CA ALA A 188 5.90 22.08 -10.26
C ALA A 188 4.65 21.28 -9.89
N THR A 189 3.61 21.96 -9.40
CA THR A 189 2.35 21.34 -9.04
C THR A 189 1.42 21.38 -10.24
N LEU A 190 1.36 20.28 -11.00
CA LEU A 190 0.46 20.14 -12.16
C LEU A 190 -0.74 19.25 -11.76
N PRO A 191 -1.95 19.81 -11.62
CA PRO A 191 -3.10 19.07 -11.10
C PRO A 191 -3.47 17.86 -11.97
N GLN A 192 -3.26 17.96 -13.28
CA GLN A 192 -3.45 16.85 -14.21
C GLN A 192 -2.49 15.67 -13.95
N CYS A 193 -1.24 15.94 -13.60
CA CYS A 193 -0.25 14.90 -13.29
C CYS A 193 -0.56 14.24 -11.95
N GLU A 194 -0.93 15.03 -10.93
CA GLU A 194 -1.39 14.51 -9.64
C GLU A 194 -2.63 13.61 -9.81
N LEU A 195 -3.57 13.98 -10.68
CA LEU A 195 -4.76 13.19 -10.96
C LEU A 195 -4.44 11.88 -11.67
N ILE A 196 -3.55 11.91 -12.67
CA ILE A 196 -3.10 10.69 -13.37
C ILE A 196 -2.39 9.77 -12.36
N ALA A 197 -1.51 10.31 -11.53
CA ALA A 197 -0.82 9.55 -10.48
C ALA A 197 -1.81 8.91 -9.51
N ALA A 198 -2.80 9.67 -9.01
CA ALA A 198 -3.86 9.14 -8.15
C ALA A 198 -4.67 8.02 -8.83
N GLY A 199 -4.95 8.17 -10.14
CA GLY A 199 -5.60 7.15 -10.96
C GLY A 199 -4.79 5.86 -11.04
N LEU A 200 -3.51 5.97 -11.38
CA LEU A 200 -2.60 4.81 -11.47
C LEU A 200 -2.45 4.11 -10.13
N VAL A 201 -2.30 4.83 -9.02
CA VAL A 201 -2.23 4.25 -7.68
C VAL A 201 -3.51 3.54 -7.30
N SER A 202 -4.66 4.16 -7.58
CA SER A 202 -5.97 3.55 -7.33
C SER A 202 -6.10 2.25 -8.12
N GLN A 203 -5.69 2.24 -9.39
CA GLN A 203 -5.72 1.04 -10.22
C GLN A 203 -4.77 -0.05 -9.71
N SER A 204 -3.53 0.30 -9.37
CA SER A 204 -2.55 -0.65 -8.81
C SER A 204 -3.02 -1.27 -7.50
N THR A 205 -3.61 -0.46 -6.62
CA THR A 205 -4.13 -0.92 -5.33
C THR A 205 -5.33 -1.85 -5.52
N ILE A 206 -6.23 -1.54 -6.46
CA ILE A 206 -7.37 -2.41 -6.78
C ILE A 206 -6.88 -3.72 -7.40
N ASN A 207 -5.94 -3.68 -8.36
CA ASN A 207 -5.35 -4.88 -8.95
C ASN A 207 -4.69 -5.75 -7.87
N PHE A 208 -4.00 -5.13 -6.91
CA PHE A 208 -3.41 -5.82 -5.77
C PHE A 208 -4.48 -6.46 -4.87
N ALA A 209 -5.51 -5.71 -4.49
CA ALA A 209 -6.60 -6.22 -3.67
C ALA A 209 -7.35 -7.36 -4.37
N LEU A 210 -7.61 -7.25 -5.67
CA LEU A 210 -8.22 -8.32 -6.47
C LEU A 210 -7.30 -9.55 -6.55
N ARG A 211 -5.98 -9.37 -6.66
CA ARG A 211 -5.04 -10.50 -6.61
C ARG A 211 -5.09 -11.21 -5.26
N LEU A 212 -5.12 -10.46 -4.16
CA LEU A 212 -5.24 -11.04 -2.82
C LEU A 212 -6.58 -11.74 -2.60
N LEU A 213 -7.68 -11.19 -3.12
CA LEU A 213 -9.03 -11.67 -2.83
C LEU A 213 -9.55 -12.71 -3.84
N LEU A 214 -9.06 -12.70 -5.08
CA LEU A 214 -9.59 -13.50 -6.19
C LEU A 214 -8.53 -14.39 -6.86
N GLU A 215 -7.30 -14.43 -6.35
CA GLU A 215 -6.17 -15.21 -6.89
C GLU A 215 -5.90 -14.97 -8.39
N PHE A 216 -6.28 -13.81 -8.91
CA PHE A 216 -6.19 -13.49 -10.33
C PHE A 216 -4.93 -12.66 -10.66
N GLY A 217 -4.10 -13.13 -11.59
CA GLY A 217 -2.96 -12.39 -12.16
C GLY A 217 -1.56 -12.79 -11.64
N ASP A 218 -0.58 -12.80 -12.55
CA ASP A 218 0.76 -13.38 -12.30
C ASP A 218 1.77 -12.41 -11.67
N GLN A 219 1.72 -11.11 -12.00
CA GLN A 219 2.72 -10.12 -11.58
C GLN A 219 2.10 -8.77 -11.24
N ILE A 220 2.63 -8.09 -10.22
CA ILE A 220 2.19 -6.73 -9.88
C ILE A 220 3.17 -5.72 -10.49
N PRO A 221 2.77 -5.01 -11.55
CA PRO A 221 3.67 -4.14 -12.28
C PRO A 221 4.13 -2.91 -11.49
N PHE A 222 5.40 -2.56 -11.65
CA PHE A 222 5.91 -1.20 -11.48
C PHE A 222 5.56 -0.39 -12.73
N TYR A 223 4.86 0.72 -12.56
CA TYR A 223 4.51 1.61 -13.65
C TYR A 223 5.42 2.82 -13.67
N ARG A 224 5.90 3.20 -14.85
CA ARG A 224 6.55 4.47 -15.10
C ARG A 224 5.85 5.15 -16.27
N LEU A 225 5.22 6.29 -16.01
CA LEU A 225 4.61 7.13 -17.02
C LEU A 225 5.51 8.33 -17.30
N ASN A 226 5.90 8.50 -18.56
CA ASN A 226 6.44 9.76 -19.06
C ASN A 226 5.27 10.70 -19.35
N CYS A 227 5.15 11.78 -18.58
CA CYS A 227 4.05 12.74 -18.70
C CYS A 227 4.19 13.65 -19.93
N LEU A 228 5.40 13.76 -20.52
CA LEU A 228 5.64 14.60 -21.69
C LEU A 228 5.18 13.88 -22.97
N ASP A 229 5.53 12.60 -23.09
CA ASP A 229 5.23 11.79 -24.27
C ASP A 229 3.97 10.92 -24.09
N MET A 230 3.38 10.92 -22.89
CA MET A 230 2.25 10.06 -22.50
C MET A 230 2.52 8.57 -22.72
N ASP A 231 3.77 8.15 -22.53
CA ASP A 231 4.21 6.77 -22.70
C ASP A 231 4.28 6.05 -21.34
N ILE A 232 3.64 4.87 -21.27
CA ILE A 232 3.59 4.04 -20.06
C ILE A 232 4.45 2.80 -20.22
N SER A 233 5.46 2.70 -19.38
CA SER A 233 6.33 1.54 -19.28
C SER A 233 5.99 0.73 -18.04
N THR A 234 5.98 -0.59 -18.18
CA THR A 234 5.65 -1.54 -17.10
C THR A 234 6.84 -2.46 -16.84
N PHE A 235 7.19 -2.64 -15.57
CA PHE A 235 8.34 -3.44 -15.15
C PHE A 235 7.99 -4.34 -13.96
N TRP A 236 8.84 -5.31 -13.68
CA TRP A 236 8.78 -6.15 -12.48
C TRP A 236 10.19 -6.36 -11.96
N PHE A 237 10.39 -6.19 -10.65
CA PHE A 237 11.69 -6.30 -10.01
C PHE A 237 11.65 -7.31 -8.86
N LYS A 238 12.55 -8.29 -8.93
CA LYS A 238 12.78 -9.22 -7.82
C LYS A 238 13.55 -8.52 -6.68
N PRO A 239 13.36 -8.96 -5.43
CA PRO A 239 14.15 -8.47 -4.31
C PRO A 239 15.65 -8.65 -4.56
N ASN A 240 16.45 -7.66 -4.13
CA ASN A 240 17.90 -7.77 -4.13
C ASN A 240 18.36 -8.54 -2.88
N HIS A 241 19.13 -9.62 -3.07
CA HIS A 241 19.69 -10.43 -1.98
C HIS A 241 20.71 -9.66 -1.12
N GLU A 242 21.38 -8.67 -1.71
CA GLU A 242 22.37 -7.82 -1.04
C GLU A 242 21.77 -6.46 -0.64
N CYS A 243 20.46 -6.38 -0.42
CA CYS A 243 19.82 -5.14 0.00
C CYS A 243 20.44 -4.58 1.29
N SER A 244 20.62 -3.25 1.33
CA SER A 244 21.10 -2.51 2.49
C SER A 244 20.15 -2.62 3.69
N GLU A 245 18.85 -2.76 3.44
CA GLU A 245 17.83 -2.89 4.47
C GLU A 245 17.80 -4.33 5.06
N PRO A 246 18.17 -4.52 6.34
CA PRO A 246 18.22 -5.85 6.95
C PRO A 246 16.84 -6.51 7.03
N MET A 247 15.78 -5.74 7.29
CA MET A 247 14.42 -6.28 7.34
C MET A 247 13.99 -6.85 5.99
N CYS A 248 14.44 -6.28 4.87
CA CYS A 248 14.14 -6.81 3.54
C CYS A 248 14.71 -8.22 3.37
N LYS A 249 15.96 -8.45 3.81
CA LYS A 249 16.59 -9.79 3.76
C LYS A 249 15.88 -10.80 4.64
N LEU A 250 15.45 -10.40 5.83
CA LEU A 250 14.64 -11.25 6.71
C LEU A 250 13.31 -11.64 6.06
N LYS A 251 12.59 -10.67 5.47
CA LYS A 251 11.32 -10.94 4.78
C LYS A 251 11.49 -11.80 3.53
N GLN A 252 12.60 -11.68 2.80
CA GLN A 252 12.93 -12.58 1.70
C GLN A 252 13.06 -14.03 2.17
N ALA A 253 13.75 -14.25 3.30
CA ALA A 253 13.89 -15.59 3.89
C ALA A 253 12.54 -16.14 4.38
N GLU A 254 11.72 -15.33 5.05
CA GLU A 254 10.36 -15.70 5.46
C GLU A 254 9.51 -16.11 4.25
N TYR A 255 9.52 -15.30 3.18
CA TYR A 255 8.77 -15.57 1.96
C TYR A 255 9.21 -16.88 1.28
N GLN A 256 10.51 -17.14 1.24
CA GLN A 256 11.04 -18.37 0.65
C GLN A 256 10.55 -19.62 1.40
N LEU A 257 10.53 -19.57 2.74
CA LEU A 257 9.98 -20.66 3.56
C LEU A 257 8.48 -20.86 3.33
N ASP A 258 7.71 -19.79 3.13
CA ASP A 258 6.28 -19.90 2.87
C ASP A 258 5.98 -20.46 1.47
N VAL A 259 6.82 -20.14 0.48
CA VAL A 259 6.75 -20.75 -0.87
C VAL A 259 7.03 -22.25 -0.79
N GLU A 260 8.06 -22.66 -0.07
CA GLU A 260 8.43 -24.07 0.12
C GLU A 260 7.28 -24.85 0.78
N LYS A 261 6.69 -24.32 1.86
CA LYS A 261 5.51 -24.92 2.51
C LYS A 261 4.31 -25.04 1.56
N LYS A 262 4.05 -24.01 0.75
CA LYS A 262 2.94 -24.03 -0.21
C LYS A 262 3.16 -25.10 -1.28
N GLN A 263 4.38 -25.23 -1.79
CA GLN A 263 4.75 -26.27 -2.75
C GLN A 263 4.59 -27.68 -2.15
N GLU A 264 4.97 -27.88 -0.89
CA GLU A 264 4.76 -29.15 -0.19
C GLU A 264 3.26 -29.47 -0.03
N LEU A 265 2.44 -28.49 0.37
CA LEU A 265 0.99 -28.63 0.50
C LEU A 265 0.32 -28.93 -0.85
N ASP A 266 0.69 -28.23 -1.91
CA ASP A 266 0.16 -28.43 -3.25
C ASP A 266 0.54 -29.83 -3.78
N THR A 267 1.77 -30.27 -3.54
CA THR A 267 2.23 -31.63 -3.90
C THR A 267 1.45 -32.70 -3.14
N GLN A 268 1.20 -32.51 -1.84
CA GLN A 268 0.41 -33.43 -1.02
C GLN A 268 -1.08 -33.44 -1.44
N ALA A 269 -1.64 -32.29 -1.81
CA ALA A 269 -3.01 -32.20 -2.31
C ALA A 269 -3.16 -32.93 -3.66
N LEU A 270 -2.17 -32.80 -4.55
CA LEU A 270 -2.15 -33.52 -5.83
C LEU A 270 -2.05 -35.04 -5.64
N GLN A 271 -1.21 -35.49 -4.71
CA GLN A 271 -1.09 -36.91 -4.36
C GLN A 271 -2.37 -37.48 -3.73
N ARG A 272 -3.09 -36.70 -2.91
CA ARG A 272 -4.39 -37.11 -2.34
C ARG A 272 -5.49 -37.18 -3.39
N ALA A 273 -5.51 -36.26 -4.35
CA ALA A 273 -6.46 -36.29 -5.45
C ALA A 273 -6.23 -37.52 -6.34
N GLN A 274 -4.97 -37.87 -6.63
CA GLN A 274 -4.61 -39.05 -7.42
C GLN A 274 -4.94 -40.37 -6.70
N ALA A 275 -4.78 -40.44 -5.38
CA ALA A 275 -5.15 -41.63 -4.60
C ALA A 275 -6.67 -41.85 -4.51
N HIS A 276 -7.47 -40.79 -4.64
CA HIS A 276 -8.94 -40.90 -4.59
C HIS A 276 -9.55 -41.37 -5.92
N ASP A 277 -8.89 -41.09 -7.05
CA ASP A 277 -9.29 -41.57 -8.38
C ASP A 277 -8.98 -43.07 -8.58
N ASP A 278 -7.99 -43.63 -7.88
CA ASP A 278 -7.63 -45.05 -7.99
C ASP A 278 -8.57 -46.00 -7.22
N ASP A 279 -9.22 -45.53 -6.14
CA ASP A 279 -10.13 -46.35 -5.31
C ASP A 279 -11.55 -46.49 -5.92
N ASP A 280 -11.99 -45.56 -6.77
CA ASP A 280 -13.30 -45.62 -7.43
C ASP A 280 -13.34 -46.60 -8.64
N VAL A 281 -12.19 -47.11 -9.09
CA VAL A 281 -12.10 -48.05 -10.22
C VAL A 281 -12.30 -49.51 -9.80
N ILE A 282 -12.25 -49.84 -8.50
CA ILE A 282 -12.27 -51.23 -8.01
C ILE A 282 -13.70 -51.75 -7.72
N HIS A 283 -14.74 -50.91 -7.79
CA HIS A 283 -16.12 -51.32 -7.48
C HIS A 283 -17.07 -51.58 -8.67
N GLU A 284 -16.59 -51.52 -9.92
CA GLU A 284 -17.39 -51.88 -11.12
C GLU A 284 -16.83 -53.13 -11.85
N SER A 285 -16.73 -54.27 -11.17
CA SER A 285 -16.42 -55.57 -11.78
C SER A 285 -17.36 -56.68 -11.32
#